data_AF-A0A224Y3G3-F1
#
_entry.id   AF-A0A224Y3G3-F1
#
_cell.length_a   1.000
_cell.length_b   1.000
_cell.length_c   1.000
_cell.angle_alpha   90.00
_cell.angle_beta   90.00
_cell.angle_gamma   90.00
#
_symmetry.space_group_name_H-M   'P 1'
#
loop_
_entity.id
_entity.type
_entity.pdbx_description
1 polymer ?
#
loop_
_entity_poly.entity_id
_entity_poly.type
_entity_poly.pdbx_seq_one_letter_code
_entity_poly.pdbx_strand_id
1 'polypeptide(L)' 'IGLSDTAIMDMMISNLQQQRQVTEQLRREAAIRRINVSQAVQDIMKYISEHEQEDCLLVGFSSQKANPFREKSSCTLL' A
#
# COMPACT_ATOMS: atom_id res chain seq x y z
N ILE A 1 4.07 41.42 -31.70
CA ILE A 1 3.70 40.60 -30.53
C ILE A 1 4.89 40.69 -29.58
N GLY A 2 4.70 41.27 -28.39
CA GLY A 2 5.80 41.52 -27.47
C GLY A 2 6.35 40.22 -26.88
N LEU A 3 7.61 40.21 -26.46
CA LEU A 3 8.24 39.04 -25.80
C LEU A 3 7.44 38.57 -24.56
N SER A 4 6.74 39.51 -23.90
CA SER A 4 5.80 39.23 -22.80
C SER A 4 4.57 38.43 -23.23
N ASP A 5 4.01 38.73 -24.40
CA ASP A 5 2.79 38.07 -24.90
C ASP A 5 3.09 36.62 -25.28
N THR A 6 4.27 36.37 -25.86
CA THR A 6 4.75 35.02 -26.18
C THR A 6 4.98 34.20 -24.91
N ALA A 7 5.61 34.77 -23.87
CA ALA A 7 5.84 34.08 -22.60
C ALA A 7 4.53 33.72 -21.88
N ILE A 8 3.51 34.60 -21.95
CA ILE A 8 2.18 34.32 -21.40
C ILE A 8 1.52 33.16 -22.18
N MET A 9 1.62 33.17 -23.52
CA MET A 9 1.09 32.09 -24.35
C MET A 9 1.76 30.74 -24.06
N ASP A 10 3.08 30.71 -23.90
CA ASP A 10 3.83 29.49 -23.55
C ASP A 10 3.44 28.96 -22.16
N MET A 11 3.27 29.84 -21.18
CA MET A 11 2.80 29.46 -19.85
C MET A 11 1.37 28.89 -19.89
N MET A 12 0.48 29.47 -20.70
CA MET A 12 -0.88 28.95 -20.90
C MET A 12 -0.87 27.57 -21.59
N ILE A 13 -0.02 27.38 -22.60
CA ILE A 13 0.12 26.09 -23.30
C ILE A 13 0.63 25.01 -22.34
N SER A 14 1.63 25.31 -21.52
CA SER A 14 2.15 24.39 -20.50
C SER A 14 1.07 23.99 -19.49
N ASN A 15 0.32 24.97 -18.96
CA ASN A 15 -0.80 24.69 -18.05
C ASN A 15 -1.88 23.82 -18.70
N LEU A 16 -2.24 24.09 -19.96
CA LEU A 16 -3.21 23.26 -20.70
C LEU A 16 -2.72 21.83 -20.89
N GLN A 17 -1.43 21.63 -21.18
CA GLN A 17 -0.83 20.31 -21.29
C GLN A 17 -0.88 19.56 -19.96
N GLN A 18 -0.54 20.22 -18.85
CA GLN A 18 -0.64 19.63 -17.51
C GLN A 18 -2.09 19.24 -17.19
N GLN A 19 -3.07 20.10 -17.47
CA GLN A 19 -4.48 19.79 -17.23
C GLN A 19 -4.98 18.61 -18.08
N ARG A 20 -4.49 18.47 -19.32
CA ARG A 20 -4.78 17.31 -20.17
C ARG A 20 -4.23 16.03 -19.56
N GLN A 21 -2.98 16.04 -19.09
CA GLN A 21 -2.36 14.89 -18.41
C GLN A 21 -3.14 14.48 -17.16
N VAL A 22 -3.53 15.45 -16.32
CA VAL A 22 -4.36 15.18 -15.13
C VAL A 22 -5.71 14.58 -15.53
N THR A 23 -6.35 15.12 -16.56
CA THR A 23 -7.64 14.61 -17.05
C THR A 23 -7.50 13.17 -17.55
N GLU A 24 -6.44 12.86 -18.28
CA GLU A 24 -6.17 11.49 -18.75
C GLU A 24 -5.93 10.54 -17.57
N GLN A 25 -5.19 10.96 -16.54
CA GLN A 25 -4.99 10.18 -15.33
C GLN A 25 -6.31 9.88 -14.61
N LEU A 26 -7.15 10.90 -14.39
CA LEU A 26 -8.45 10.74 -13.75
C LEU A 26 -9.38 9.81 -14.54
N ARG A 27 -9.33 9.85 -15.87
CA ARG A 27 -10.09 8.92 -16.71
C ARG A 27 -9.65 7.47 -16.51
N ARG A 28 -8.35 7.23 -16.35
CA ARG A 28 -7.81 5.88 -16.06
C ARG A 28 -8.27 5.40 -14.68
N GLU A 29 -8.19 6.26 -13.66
CA GLU A 29 -8.63 5.93 -12.30
C GLU A 29 -10.15 5.67 -12.21
N ALA A 30 -10.94 6.47 -12.92
CA ALA A 30 -12.40 6.30 -12.99
C ALA A 30 -12.80 5.00 -13.70
N ALA A 31 -11.97 4.49 -14.61
CA ALA A 31 -12.21 3.23 -15.33
C ALA A 31 -11.88 1.98 -14.49
N ILE A 32 -11.29 2.12 -13.30
CA ILE A 32 -11.00 0.99 -12.42
C ILE A 32 -12.32 0.38 -11.92
N ARG A 33 -12.51 -0.90 -12.23
CA ARG A 33 -13.66 -1.67 -11.72
C ARG A 33 -13.47 -1.94 -10.24
N ARG A 34 -14.38 -1.42 -9.42
CA ARG A 34 -14.41 -1.66 -7.98
C ARG A 34 -15.25 -2.89 -7.66
N ILE A 35 -14.91 -3.56 -6.56
CA ILE A 35 -15.76 -4.58 -5.93
C ILE A 35 -16.53 -3.97 -4.76
N ASN A 36 -17.59 -4.65 -4.31
CA ASN A 36 -18.33 -4.22 -3.13
C ASN A 36 -17.44 -4.29 -1.89
N VAL A 37 -17.56 -3.29 -1.01
CA VAL A 37 -16.80 -3.24 0.25
C VAL A 37 -17.08 -4.49 1.09
N SER A 38 -18.32 -4.98 1.11
CA SER A 38 -18.67 -6.22 1.81
C SER A 38 -17.90 -7.43 1.31
N GLN A 39 -17.67 -7.54 -0.01
CA GLN A 39 -16.88 -8.62 -0.59
C GLN A 39 -15.40 -8.49 -0.20
N ALA A 40 -14.83 -7.28 -0.35
CA ALA A 40 -13.45 -7.03 0.02
C ALA A 40 -13.17 -7.37 1.49
N VAL A 41 -14.10 -7.02 2.39
CA VAL A 41 -13.97 -7.35 3.82
C VAL A 41 -14.05 -8.86 4.06
N GLN A 42 -14.94 -9.58 3.37
CA GLN A 42 -15.00 -11.05 3.47
C GLN A 42 -13.70 -11.70 2.99
N ASP A 43 -13.13 -11.22 1.88
CA ASP A 43 -11.87 -11.74 1.35
C ASP A 43 -10.71 -11.51 2.34
N ILE A 44 -10.66 -10.33 2.96
CA ILE A 44 -9.67 -10.01 4.00
C ILE A 44 -9.86 -10.91 5.23
N MET A 45 -11.09 -11.06 5.73
CA MET A 45 -11.39 -11.92 6.88
C MET A 45 -10.98 -13.37 6.60
N LYS A 46 -11.34 -13.87 5.41
CA LYS A 46 -10.97 -15.22 4.98
C LYS A 46 -9.45 -15.40 4.98
N TYR A 47 -8.71 -14.48 4.36
CA TYR A 47 -7.25 -14.55 4.33
C TYR A 47 -6.65 -14.60 5.73
N ILE A 48 -7.13 -13.74 6.63
CA ILE A 48 -6.65 -13.72 8.03
C ILE A 48 -6.95 -15.05 8.70
N SER A 49 -8.17 -15.55 8.64
CA SER A 49 -8.54 -16.83 9.28
C SER A 49 -7.80 -18.04 8.72
N GLU A 50 -7.40 -18.01 7.45
CA GLU A 50 -6.59 -19.08 6.84
C GLU A 50 -5.14 -19.09 7.34
N HIS A 51 -4.58 -17.94 7.72
CA HIS A 51 -3.15 -17.79 8.05
C HIS A 51 -2.90 -17.47 9.54
N GLU A 52 -3.93 -17.18 10.32
CA GLU A 52 -3.79 -16.75 11.73
C GLU A 52 -3.05 -17.77 12.61
N GLN A 53 -3.15 -19.06 12.28
CA GLN A 53 -2.48 -20.14 13.01
C GLN A 53 -0.97 -20.21 12.73
N GLU A 54 -0.52 -19.60 11.64
CA GLU A 54 0.90 -19.51 11.29
C GLU A 54 1.56 -18.24 11.87
N ASP A 55 0.73 -17.28 12.31
CA ASP A 55 1.21 -16.04 12.91
C ASP A 55 1.66 -16.27 14.36
N CYS A 56 2.97 -16.44 14.53
CA CYS A 56 3.61 -16.62 15.83
C CYS A 56 3.40 -15.45 16.79
N LEU A 57 3.03 -14.25 16.32
CA LEU A 57 2.71 -13.11 17.18
C LEU A 57 1.28 -13.16 17.71
N LEU A 58 0.40 -13.91 17.05
CA LEU A 58 -0.98 -14.11 17.47
C LEU A 58 -1.14 -15.36 18.33
N VAL A 59 -0.67 -16.52 17.84
CA VAL A 59 -0.83 -17.81 18.54
C VAL A 59 0.35 -18.16 19.45
N GLY A 60 1.46 -17.43 19.34
CA GLY A 60 2.71 -17.76 20.03
C GLY A 60 3.51 -18.85 19.31
N PHE A 61 4.74 -19.06 19.74
CA PHE A 61 5.57 -20.14 19.23
C PHE A 61 5.16 -21.49 19.84
N SER A 62 5.10 -22.55 19.02
CA SER A 62 4.78 -23.92 19.44
C SER A 62 5.71 -24.47 20.53
N SER A 63 6.93 -23.95 20.61
CA SER A 63 7.87 -24.21 21.69
C SER A 63 8.77 -23.00 21.88
N GLN A 64 9.25 -22.83 23.11
CA GLN A 64 10.29 -21.86 23.42
C GLN A 64 11.54 -22.00 22.51
N LYS A 65 11.87 -23.23 22.07
CA LYS A 65 12.99 -23.46 21.14
C LYS A 65 12.73 -22.98 19.70
N ALA A 66 11.46 -22.85 19.31
CA ALA A 66 11.06 -22.35 17.99
C ALA A 66 11.12 -20.82 17.91
N ASN A 67 11.13 -20.13 19.06
CA ASN A 67 11.33 -18.69 19.09
C ASN A 67 12.83 -18.36 18.88
N PRO A 68 13.22 -17.73 17.77
CA PRO A 68 14.62 -17.36 17.52
C PRO A 68 15.15 -16.32 18.52
N PHE A 69 14.26 -15.60 19.21
CA PHE A 69 14.59 -14.60 20.23
C PHE A 69 14.48 -15.13 21.67
N ARG A 70 14.35 -16.46 21.85
CA ARG A 70 14.29 -17.04 23.19
C ARG A 70 15.58 -16.76 23.96
N GLU A 71 15.45 -16.42 25.24
CA GLU A 71 16.59 -16.42 26.15
C GLU A 71 17.30 -17.79 26.13
N LYS A 72 18.61 -17.77 25.92
CA LYS A 72 19.45 -18.95 26.14
C LYS A 72 19.54 -19.16 27.64
N SER A 73 19.39 -20.40 28.10
CA SER A 73 19.51 -20.73 29.53
C SER A 73 20.79 -20.10 30.10
N SER A 74 20.68 -19.30 31.15
CA SER A 74 21.85 -18.78 31.86
C SER A 74 22.66 -19.98 32.35
N CYS A 75 23.91 -20.08 31.91
CA CYS A 75 24.84 -21.05 32.46
C CYS A 75 25.06 -20.72 33.94
N THR A 76 24.58 -21.57 34.85
CA THR A 76 25.03 -21.53 36.24
C THR A 76 26.41 -22.19 36.27
N LEU A 77 27.47 -21.39 36.31
CA LEU A 77 28.80 -21.90 36.65
C LEU A 77 28.75 -22.39 38.10
N LEU A 78 28.95 -23.70 38.27
CA LEU A 78 29.11 -24.37 39.58
C LEU A 78 30.58 -24.37 39.99
#